data_AF-A0A8W8M0X0-F1
#
_entry.id   AF-A0A8W8M0X0-F1
#
_cell.length_a   1.000
_cell.length_b   1.000
_cell.length_c   1.000
_cell.angle_alpha   90.00
_cell.angle_beta   90.00
_cell.angle_gamma   90.00
#
_symmetry.space_group_name_H-M   'P 1'
#
loop_
_entity.id
_entity.type
_entity.pdbx_description
1 polymer ?
#
loop_
_entity_poly.entity_id
_entity_poly.type
_entity_poly.pdbx_seq_one_letter_code
_entity_poly.pdbx_strand_id
1 'polypeptide(L)'
;MHAELGISSWKSHLLRAKNQEEAKQEAFKSLSSSSACIVLDWAMKFLPRKYREDSQDWFGKRGISWHVAVVFTKDDEILKGLTYLHIFDGQISQDASVTTAVILYVVQSLNHQYPDITTIHLWSDNAGCYKRSETISTIYHHCKAVHSFDFCEAQDGKGACDRTAAVIKANIRRFVNKGHDVVTARDMKQAIEKTSKNVQYRVKVVGVETTERQKFKPIPSISTFNNLLVDCKFGDIMAFELIILMSISMPFFCKPRTKLEEQNIFTCTHEGCVKTFCRAEELDQPLLVGDCHLKLEKERSNDFVIQKYAKILQKENPEHYTLSCISKERTGDNILEKGWGLKEGRKCARFSKKQKSYLENKFNIGLKSGRKEDPVSVSEEMRSLKTEDEERVFAYEELPTAQQIAGFFSRMCKKS
;
A
#
# COMPACT_ATOMS: atom_id res chain seq x y z
N MET A 1 -14.02 -23.53 -11.51
CA MET A 1 -14.64 -22.39 -10.82
C MET A 1 -13.71 -21.61 -9.89
N HIS A 2 -13.23 -22.14 -8.74
CA HIS A 2 -12.40 -21.33 -7.81
C HIS A 2 -11.04 -20.89 -8.36
N ALA A 3 -10.34 -21.78 -9.08
CA ALA A 3 -9.06 -21.44 -9.71
C ALA A 3 -9.22 -20.38 -10.82
N GLU A 4 -10.28 -20.47 -11.62
CA GLU A 4 -10.57 -19.50 -12.69
C GLU A 4 -10.91 -18.12 -12.12
N LEU A 5 -11.70 -18.06 -11.05
CA LEU A 5 -11.99 -16.82 -10.32
C LEU A 5 -10.73 -16.22 -9.70
N GLY A 6 -9.85 -17.06 -9.13
CA GLY A 6 -8.56 -16.64 -8.60
C GLY A 6 -7.64 -16.05 -9.68
N ILE A 7 -7.53 -16.72 -10.82
CA ILE A 7 -6.73 -16.25 -11.97
C ILE A 7 -7.30 -14.95 -12.53
N SER A 8 -8.64 -14.85 -12.66
CA SER A 8 -9.30 -13.63 -13.12
C SER A 8 -9.04 -12.46 -12.16
N SER A 9 -9.22 -12.68 -10.85
CA SER A 9 -8.96 -11.69 -9.80
C SER A 9 -7.49 -11.21 -9.81
N TRP A 10 -6.55 -12.14 -10.00
CA TRP A 10 -5.12 -11.82 -10.12
C TRP A 10 -4.82 -10.99 -11.37
N LYS A 11 -5.37 -11.34 -12.54
CA LYS A 11 -5.23 -10.56 -13.77
C LYS A 11 -5.80 -9.15 -13.62
N SER A 12 -6.98 -9.01 -13.01
CA SER A 12 -7.57 -7.69 -12.73
C SER A 12 -6.69 -6.88 -11.77
N HIS A 13 -6.08 -7.52 -10.76
CA HIS A 13 -5.14 -6.87 -9.85
C HIS A 13 -3.89 -6.36 -10.57
N LEU A 14 -3.26 -7.18 -11.42
CA LEU A 14 -2.10 -6.76 -12.22
C LEU A 14 -2.41 -5.58 -13.14
N LEU A 15 -3.56 -5.61 -13.81
CA LEU A 15 -3.98 -4.51 -14.68
C LEU A 15 -4.14 -3.20 -13.88
N ARG A 16 -4.81 -3.26 -12.72
CA ARG A 16 -4.99 -2.09 -11.84
C ARG A 16 -3.65 -1.56 -11.32
N ALA A 17 -2.77 -2.45 -10.88
CA ALA A 17 -1.44 -2.11 -10.40
C ALA A 17 -0.64 -1.36 -11.47
N LYS A 18 -0.56 -1.93 -12.69
CA LYS A 18 0.14 -1.30 -13.82
C LYS A 18 -0.42 0.08 -14.16
N ASN A 19 -1.74 0.21 -14.27
CA ASN A 19 -2.38 1.48 -14.60
C ASN A 19 -2.13 2.55 -13.51
N GLN A 20 -2.08 2.15 -12.23
CA GLN A 20 -1.77 3.07 -11.14
C GLN A 20 -0.32 3.50 -11.13
N GLU A 21 0.61 2.58 -11.39
CA GLU A 21 2.02 2.90 -11.48
C GLU A 21 2.31 3.83 -12.67
N GLU A 22 1.65 3.62 -13.82
CA GLU A 22 1.73 4.55 -14.96
C GLU A 22 1.22 5.95 -14.59
N ALA A 23 0.03 6.05 -13.97
CA ALA A 23 -0.53 7.32 -13.50
C ALA A 23 0.36 8.02 -12.46
N LYS A 24 0.99 7.23 -11.58
CA LYS A 24 1.94 7.72 -10.59
C LYS A 24 3.17 8.32 -11.25
N GLN A 25 3.78 7.57 -12.18
CA GLN A 25 4.96 8.04 -12.91
C GLN A 25 4.65 9.30 -13.71
N GLU A 26 3.47 9.39 -14.32
CA GLU A 26 3.02 10.60 -15.01
C GLU A 26 2.87 11.79 -14.06
N ALA A 27 2.26 11.58 -12.88
CA ALA A 27 2.14 12.61 -11.85
C ALA A 27 3.51 13.10 -11.35
N PHE A 28 4.49 12.20 -11.18
CA PHE A 28 5.86 12.58 -10.82
C PHE A 28 6.60 13.32 -11.95
N LYS A 29 6.36 12.95 -13.21
CA LYS A 29 6.93 13.63 -14.40
C LYS A 29 6.36 15.02 -14.59
N SER A 30 5.07 15.21 -14.31
CA SER A 30 4.36 16.48 -14.44
C SER A 30 4.52 17.43 -13.25
N LEU A 31 5.30 17.03 -12.22
CA LEU A 31 5.64 17.94 -11.13
C LEU A 31 6.30 19.21 -11.67
N SER A 32 5.83 20.35 -11.14
CA SER A 32 6.32 21.70 -11.40
C SER A 32 6.87 22.29 -10.10
N SER A 33 7.45 23.49 -10.18
CA SER A 33 7.86 24.24 -8.98
C SER A 33 6.70 24.65 -8.08
N SER A 34 5.46 24.62 -8.59
CA SER A 34 4.23 24.95 -7.86
C SER A 34 3.41 23.72 -7.46
N SER A 35 3.93 22.50 -7.64
CA SER A 35 3.22 21.28 -7.27
C SER A 35 4.04 20.35 -6.37
N ALA A 36 3.32 19.54 -5.60
CA ALA A 36 3.91 18.55 -4.70
C ALA A 36 3.17 17.22 -4.77
N CYS A 37 3.92 16.13 -4.58
CA CYS A 37 3.38 14.79 -4.41
C CYS A 37 3.68 14.30 -2.99
N ILE A 38 2.68 13.78 -2.29
CA ILE A 38 2.81 13.29 -0.92
C ILE A 38 2.43 11.81 -0.88
N VAL A 39 3.39 10.95 -0.57
CA VAL A 39 3.16 9.52 -0.31
C VAL A 39 2.99 9.32 1.19
N LEU A 40 1.88 8.70 1.59
CA LEU A 40 1.44 8.50 2.97
C LEU A 40 1.39 7.01 3.30
N ASP A 41 1.94 6.62 4.45
CA ASP A 41 1.81 5.25 4.92
C ASP A 41 1.90 5.11 6.45
N TRP A 42 1.15 4.14 6.98
CA TRP A 42 1.31 3.68 8.35
C TRP A 42 2.42 2.64 8.42
N ALA A 43 3.59 3.07 8.88
CA ALA A 43 4.70 2.17 9.05
C ALA A 43 4.40 1.07 10.09
N MET A 44 4.92 -0.13 9.84
CA MET A 44 4.88 -1.21 10.83
C MET A 44 5.45 -0.71 12.17
N LYS A 45 4.71 -0.97 13.25
CA LYS A 45 5.04 -0.51 14.60
C LYS A 45 6.50 -0.81 14.96
N PHE A 46 7.17 0.17 15.57
CA PHE A 46 8.52 0.00 16.07
C PHE A 46 8.47 -0.72 17.43
N LEU A 47 9.13 -1.85 17.56
CA LEU A 47 9.23 -2.53 18.86
C LEU A 47 10.29 -1.83 19.72
N PRO A 48 9.99 -1.42 20.96
CA PRO A 48 10.96 -0.87 21.90
C PRO A 48 12.22 -1.73 22.01
N ARG A 49 13.39 -1.07 21.99
CA ARG A 49 14.70 -1.72 22.06
C ARG A 49 15.60 -1.09 23.11
N LYS A 50 16.25 -1.91 23.93
CA LYS A 50 17.37 -1.53 24.79
C LYS A 50 18.67 -2.07 24.20
N TYR A 51 19.79 -1.46 24.57
CA TYR A 51 21.13 -1.96 24.20
C TYR A 51 21.41 -3.34 24.79
N ARG A 52 20.97 -3.56 26.03
CA ARG A 52 20.98 -4.86 26.69
C ARG A 52 19.55 -5.26 27.02
N GLU A 53 19.14 -6.43 26.54
CA GLU A 53 17.82 -6.99 26.79
C GLU A 53 17.98 -8.40 27.32
N ASP A 54 17.33 -8.68 28.44
CA ASP A 54 17.22 -10.04 28.95
C ASP A 54 16.18 -10.82 28.14
N SER A 55 16.35 -12.14 28.03
CA SER A 55 15.46 -13.00 27.24
C SER A 55 13.98 -12.91 27.65
N GLN A 56 13.69 -12.53 28.90
CA GLN A 56 12.33 -12.33 29.41
C GLN A 56 11.69 -11.03 28.90
N ASP A 57 12.49 -9.98 28.64
CA ASP A 57 12.01 -8.69 28.13
C ASP A 57 11.54 -8.80 26.66
N TRP A 58 11.86 -9.89 25.96
CA TRP A 58 11.55 -10.09 24.54
C TRP A 58 10.04 -10.32 24.27
N PHE A 59 9.32 -10.95 25.20
CA PHE A 59 7.95 -11.40 24.94
C PHE A 59 6.90 -10.33 25.28
N GLY A 60 6.07 -9.95 24.30
CA GLY A 60 4.90 -9.09 24.53
C GLY A 60 5.14 -7.57 24.51
N LYS A 61 6.28 -7.10 23.98
CA LYS A 61 6.53 -5.66 23.84
C LYS A 61 5.46 -4.98 23.01
N ARG A 62 4.91 -3.88 23.55
CA ARG A 62 3.97 -3.04 22.84
C ARG A 62 4.73 -2.18 21.84
N GLY A 63 4.41 -2.33 20.55
CA GLY A 63 5.01 -1.51 19.51
C GLY A 63 4.54 -0.04 19.55
N ILE A 64 5.45 0.86 19.22
CA ILE A 64 5.22 2.30 19.01
C ILE A 64 4.60 2.47 17.62
N SER A 65 3.41 3.08 17.56
CA SER A 65 2.76 3.44 16.31
C SER A 65 3.38 4.70 15.74
N TRP A 66 3.53 4.75 14.41
CA TRP A 66 4.09 5.90 13.72
C TRP A 66 3.63 5.94 12.27
N HIS A 67 3.55 7.14 11.72
CA HIS A 67 3.13 7.41 10.34
C HIS A 67 4.23 8.16 9.59
N VAL A 68 4.43 7.80 8.33
CA VAL A 68 5.43 8.39 7.42
C VAL A 68 4.69 9.11 6.29
N ALA A 69 5.07 10.36 6.04
CA ALA A 69 4.62 11.10 4.87
C ALA A 69 5.86 11.62 4.13
N VAL A 70 6.11 11.13 2.92
CA VAL A 70 7.23 11.56 2.08
C VAL A 70 6.68 12.53 1.04
N VAL A 71 7.13 13.77 1.12
CA VAL A 71 6.77 14.86 0.20
C VAL A 71 7.87 15.00 -0.84
N PHE A 72 7.45 15.10 -2.09
CA PHE A 72 8.32 15.37 -3.23
C PHE A 72 7.90 16.69 -3.87
N THR A 73 8.85 17.59 -3.99
CA THR A 73 8.71 18.86 -4.72
C THR A 73 9.76 18.91 -5.81
N LYS A 74 9.56 19.75 -6.83
CA LYS A 74 10.53 19.95 -7.89
C LYS A 74 11.10 21.37 -7.81
N ASP A 75 12.42 21.48 -7.78
CA ASP A 75 13.12 22.77 -7.77
C ASP A 75 14.24 22.71 -8.80
N ASP A 76 14.22 23.59 -9.80
CA ASP A 76 15.14 23.60 -10.94
C ASP A 76 15.38 22.20 -11.57
N GLU A 77 14.30 21.48 -11.89
CA GLU A 77 14.33 20.10 -12.43
C GLU A 77 14.86 19.01 -11.48
N ILE A 78 15.27 19.38 -10.26
CA ILE A 78 15.73 18.45 -9.24
C ILE A 78 14.57 18.10 -8.30
N LEU A 79 14.33 16.80 -8.15
CA LEU A 79 13.37 16.30 -7.18
C LEU A 79 13.95 16.43 -5.77
N LYS A 80 13.25 17.15 -4.88
CA LYS A 80 13.60 17.29 -3.47
C LYS A 80 12.63 16.51 -2.61
N GLY A 81 13.17 15.71 -1.70
CA GLY A 81 12.41 14.90 -0.74
C GLY A 81 12.40 15.52 0.66
N LEU A 82 11.21 15.71 1.24
CA LEU A 82 11.01 16.11 2.63
C LEU A 82 10.12 15.07 3.32
N THR A 83 10.57 14.48 4.42
CA THR A 83 9.76 13.48 5.15
C THR A 83 9.21 14.04 6.46
N TYR A 84 7.91 13.88 6.68
CA TYR A 84 7.26 14.08 7.96
C TYR A 84 7.08 12.74 8.68
N LEU A 85 7.47 12.70 9.95
CA LEU A 85 7.38 11.53 10.82
C LEU A 85 6.53 11.87 12.03
N HIS A 86 5.44 11.13 12.23
CA HIS A 86 4.54 11.29 13.37
C HIS A 86 4.69 10.05 14.26
N ILE A 87 5.22 10.23 15.46
CA ILE A 87 5.45 9.15 16.43
C ILE A 87 4.43 9.31 17.55
N PHE A 88 3.60 8.30 17.78
CA PHE A 88 2.50 8.41 18.72
C PHE A 88 2.94 7.99 20.12
N ASP A 89 2.72 8.89 21.09
CA ASP A 89 3.00 8.67 22.51
C ASP A 89 1.78 8.03 23.18
N GLY A 90 1.59 6.74 22.92
CA GLY A 90 0.47 5.97 23.45
C GLY A 90 -0.11 4.96 22.46
N GLN A 91 -1.12 4.21 22.91
CA GLN A 91 -1.86 3.30 22.04
C GLN A 91 -2.91 4.09 21.26
N ILE A 92 -2.83 3.97 19.93
CA ILE A 92 -3.79 4.59 19.02
C ILE A 92 -4.49 3.51 18.19
N SER A 93 -5.79 3.68 17.96
CA SER A 93 -6.46 3.04 16.84
C SER A 93 -6.02 3.81 15.59
N GLN A 94 -5.30 3.16 14.67
CA GLN A 94 -4.98 3.69 13.34
C GLN A 94 -6.29 3.84 12.53
N ASP A 95 -7.11 4.80 12.93
CA ASP A 95 -8.43 5.06 12.39
C ASP A 95 -8.43 6.34 11.55
N ALA A 96 -9.58 6.61 10.94
CA ALA A 96 -9.72 7.75 10.03
C ALA A 96 -9.47 9.09 10.73
N SER A 97 -9.86 9.25 11.99
CA SER A 97 -9.70 10.50 12.73
C SER A 97 -8.23 10.86 12.89
N VAL A 98 -7.42 9.90 13.37
CA VAL A 98 -5.97 10.10 13.52
C VAL A 98 -5.30 10.31 12.15
N THR A 99 -5.64 9.48 11.15
CA THR A 99 -5.10 9.63 9.79
C THR A 99 -5.42 11.00 9.20
N THR A 100 -6.64 11.50 9.38
CA THR A 100 -7.08 12.81 8.89
C THR A 100 -6.29 13.94 9.55
N ALA A 101 -6.12 13.90 10.87
CA ALA A 101 -5.35 14.90 11.60
C ALA A 101 -3.89 14.95 11.13
N VAL A 102 -3.29 13.79 10.86
CA VAL A 102 -1.93 13.71 10.30
C VAL A 102 -1.86 14.33 8.91
N ILE A 103 -2.79 14.00 8.01
CA ILE A 103 -2.81 14.56 6.64
C ILE A 103 -3.00 16.07 6.67
N LEU A 104 -3.96 16.57 7.46
CA LEU A 104 -4.19 18.01 7.65
C LEU A 104 -2.93 18.71 8.11
N TYR A 105 -2.25 18.18 9.12
CA TYR A 105 -1.01 18.75 9.64
C TYR A 105 0.08 18.81 8.57
N VAL A 106 0.28 17.75 7.79
CA VAL A 106 1.30 17.72 6.73
C VAL A 106 0.98 18.75 5.65
N VAL A 107 -0.26 18.81 5.15
CA VAL A 107 -0.66 19.75 4.11
C VAL A 107 -0.56 21.20 4.59
N GLN A 108 -1.04 21.50 5.79
CA GLN A 108 -0.95 22.86 6.35
C GLN A 108 0.50 23.28 6.60
N SER A 109 1.34 22.37 7.11
CA SER A 109 2.77 22.64 7.31
C SER A 109 3.47 22.90 5.98
N LEU A 110 3.13 22.13 4.93
CA LEU A 110 3.69 22.30 3.61
C LEU A 110 3.29 23.65 3.00
N ASN A 111 2.00 24.00 3.03
CA ASN A 111 1.50 25.28 2.50
C ASN A 111 2.09 26.49 3.24
N HIS A 112 2.31 26.38 4.55
CA HIS A 112 2.95 27.45 5.31
C HIS A 112 4.42 27.63 4.94
N GLN A 113 5.14 26.54 4.69
CA GLN A 113 6.56 26.57 4.40
C GLN A 113 6.86 26.91 2.93
N TYR A 114 6.01 26.46 2.00
CA TYR A 114 6.14 26.66 0.57
C TYR A 114 4.84 27.25 0.01
N PRO A 115 4.61 28.56 0.19
CA PRO A 115 3.37 29.22 -0.25
C PRO A 115 3.14 29.13 -1.77
N ASP A 116 4.19 28.91 -2.55
CA ASP A 116 4.14 28.78 -4.01
C ASP A 116 3.50 27.45 -4.47
N ILE A 117 3.39 26.47 -3.58
CA ILE A 117 2.75 25.19 -3.87
C ILE A 117 1.23 25.38 -3.87
N THR A 118 0.65 25.35 -5.06
CA THR A 118 -0.80 25.50 -5.26
C THR A 118 -1.50 24.17 -5.49
N THR A 119 -0.75 23.15 -5.93
CA THR A 119 -1.29 21.84 -6.30
C THR A 119 -0.60 20.71 -5.54
N ILE A 120 -1.37 19.88 -4.85
CA ILE A 120 -0.89 18.74 -4.07
C ILE A 120 -1.60 17.46 -4.54
N HIS A 121 -0.80 16.44 -4.85
CA HIS A 121 -1.28 15.09 -5.15
C HIS A 121 -0.98 14.17 -3.97
N LEU A 122 -2.01 13.57 -3.38
CA LEU A 122 -1.87 12.63 -2.27
C LEU A 122 -1.89 11.20 -2.78
N TRP A 123 -0.98 10.37 -2.29
CA TRP A 123 -0.90 8.94 -2.57
C TRP A 123 -0.86 8.19 -1.25
N SER A 124 -1.69 7.16 -1.09
CA SER A 124 -1.69 6.30 0.10
C SER A 124 -1.97 4.86 -0.28
N ASP A 125 -1.80 3.93 0.67
CA ASP A 125 -2.31 2.59 0.49
C ASP A 125 -3.85 2.58 0.50
N ASN A 126 -4.45 1.47 0.04
CA ASN A 126 -5.90 1.32 0.04
C ASN A 126 -6.47 0.94 1.42
N ALA A 127 -5.84 1.34 2.53
CA ALA A 127 -6.34 1.05 3.88
C ALA A 127 -7.59 1.87 4.23
N GLY A 128 -8.45 1.27 5.05
CA GLY A 128 -9.75 1.86 5.40
C GLY A 128 -9.68 3.16 6.21
N CYS A 129 -8.52 3.51 6.78
CA CYS A 129 -8.31 4.77 7.49
C CYS A 129 -8.05 5.96 6.54
N TYR A 130 -7.42 5.72 5.38
CA TYR A 130 -7.29 6.73 4.32
C TYR A 130 -8.60 6.86 3.53
N LYS A 131 -9.25 5.72 3.28
CA LYS A 131 -10.42 5.62 2.40
C LYS A 131 -11.76 5.68 3.12
N ARG A 132 -11.89 6.52 4.15
CA ARG A 132 -13.15 6.77 4.86
C ARG A 132 -13.71 8.13 4.46
N SER A 133 -15.03 8.25 4.48
CA SER A 133 -15.75 9.50 4.18
C SER A 133 -15.30 10.65 5.07
N GLU A 134 -15.04 10.39 6.35
CA GLU A 134 -14.40 11.33 7.28
C GLU A 134 -13.13 11.94 6.68
N THR A 135 -12.16 11.10 6.32
CA THR A 135 -10.87 11.53 5.75
C THR A 135 -11.04 12.33 4.47
N ILE A 136 -11.81 11.81 3.52
CA ILE A 136 -11.98 12.46 2.20
C ILE A 136 -12.74 13.79 2.34
N SER A 137 -13.84 13.82 3.10
CA SER A 137 -14.63 15.04 3.29
C SER A 137 -13.82 16.11 4.00
N THR A 138 -13.06 15.76 5.04
CA THR A 138 -12.24 16.73 5.75
C THR A 138 -11.11 17.29 4.87
N ILE A 139 -10.46 16.45 4.06
CA ILE A 139 -9.47 16.91 3.08
C ILE A 139 -10.13 17.87 2.07
N TYR A 140 -11.28 17.52 1.49
CA TYR A 140 -12.01 18.38 0.55
C TYR A 140 -12.37 19.75 1.13
N HIS A 141 -12.83 19.79 2.38
CA HIS A 141 -13.24 21.04 3.02
C HIS A 141 -12.05 21.91 3.43
N HIS A 142 -10.96 21.32 3.94
CA HIS A 142 -9.88 22.07 4.60
C HIS A 142 -8.57 22.17 3.80
N CYS A 143 -8.35 21.33 2.79
CA CYS A 143 -7.10 21.28 2.02
C CYS A 143 -7.32 21.74 0.58
N LYS A 144 -7.47 23.04 0.35
CA LYS A 144 -7.76 23.60 -0.99
C LYS A 144 -6.67 23.41 -2.03
N ALA A 145 -5.42 23.20 -1.59
CA ALA A 145 -4.32 22.89 -2.48
C ALA A 145 -4.32 21.42 -2.95
N VAL A 146 -5.07 20.52 -2.29
CA VAL A 146 -5.12 19.11 -2.70
C VAL A 146 -5.99 18.98 -3.95
N HIS A 147 -5.38 18.48 -5.03
CA HIS A 147 -6.02 18.26 -6.33
C HIS A 147 -6.40 16.81 -6.55
N SER A 148 -5.58 15.86 -6.10
CA SER A 148 -5.91 14.43 -6.18
C SER A 148 -5.61 13.69 -4.90
N PHE A 149 -6.37 12.62 -4.65
CA PHE A 149 -6.10 11.63 -3.62
C PHE A 149 -6.26 10.21 -4.17
N ASP A 150 -5.13 9.56 -4.39
CA ASP A 150 -5.00 8.28 -5.07
C ASP A 150 -4.61 7.17 -4.09
N PHE A 151 -5.19 5.98 -4.30
CA PHE A 151 -5.07 4.81 -3.42
C PHE A 151 -4.40 3.65 -4.17
N CYS A 152 -3.15 3.36 -3.82
CA CYS A 152 -2.37 2.29 -4.43
C CYS A 152 -2.97 0.90 -4.14
N GLU A 153 -2.91 0.01 -5.12
CA GLU A 153 -3.20 -1.42 -4.92
C GLU A 153 -2.28 -2.01 -3.85
N ALA A 154 -2.74 -3.10 -3.24
CA ALA A 154 -1.94 -3.80 -2.24
C ALA A 154 -0.59 -4.20 -2.85
N GLN A 155 0.49 -3.94 -2.11
CA GLN A 155 1.89 -4.20 -2.51
C GLN A 155 2.48 -3.30 -3.60
N ASP A 156 1.76 -2.28 -4.06
CA ASP A 156 2.26 -1.35 -5.08
C ASP A 156 2.29 0.10 -4.59
N GLY A 157 3.10 0.96 -5.23
CA GLY A 157 3.05 2.42 -5.07
C GLY A 157 3.64 3.04 -3.79
N LYS A 158 3.81 2.32 -2.67
CA LYS A 158 4.28 2.88 -1.37
C LYS A 158 5.80 2.84 -1.11
N GLY A 159 6.60 2.51 -2.12
CA GLY A 159 8.03 2.23 -1.95
C GLY A 159 8.85 3.33 -1.25
N ALA A 160 8.44 4.60 -1.35
CA ALA A 160 9.12 5.71 -0.68
C ALA A 160 8.98 5.67 0.85
N CYS A 161 7.76 5.43 1.36
CA CYS A 161 7.52 5.35 2.81
C CYS A 161 8.18 4.10 3.41
N ASP A 162 8.06 2.95 2.73
CA ASP A 162 8.68 1.70 3.17
C ASP A 162 10.21 1.81 3.25
N ARG A 163 10.84 2.37 2.21
CA ARG A 163 12.30 2.58 2.19
C ARG A 163 12.74 3.51 3.30
N THR A 164 12.03 4.62 3.48
CA THR A 164 12.32 5.59 4.53
C THR A 164 12.19 4.96 5.92
N ALA A 165 11.13 4.20 6.14
CA ALA A 165 10.92 3.48 7.39
C ALA A 165 12.02 2.43 7.65
N ALA A 166 12.46 1.71 6.62
CA ALA A 166 13.55 0.74 6.73
C ALA A 166 14.89 1.41 7.08
N VAL A 167 15.23 2.53 6.43
CA VAL A 167 16.43 3.33 6.72
C VAL A 167 16.42 3.82 8.17
N ILE A 168 15.29 4.38 8.62
CA ILE A 168 15.13 4.85 10.00
C ILE A 168 15.30 3.70 11.00
N LYS A 169 14.67 2.54 10.77
CA LYS A 169 14.82 1.37 11.64
C LYS A 169 16.27 0.88 11.70
N ALA A 170 17.00 0.92 10.59
CA ALA A 170 18.42 0.57 10.55
C ALA A 170 19.29 1.57 11.32
N ASN A 171 19.01 2.86 11.19
CA ASN A 171 19.71 3.92 11.92
C ASN A 171 19.46 3.82 13.44
N ILE A 172 18.21 3.61 13.86
CA ILE A 172 17.86 3.39 15.26
C ILE A 172 18.56 2.14 15.79
N ARG A 173 18.62 1.05 15.02
CA ARG A 173 19.38 -0.16 15.41
C ARG A 173 20.86 0.15 15.66
N ARG A 174 21.50 0.95 14.81
CA ARG A 174 22.89 1.39 15.00
C ARG A 174 23.04 2.29 16.23
N PHE A 175 22.07 3.16 16.49
CA PHE A 175 22.04 3.99 17.69
C PHE A 175 21.96 3.14 18.97
N VAL A 176 21.09 2.12 18.97
CA VAL A 176 20.98 1.17 20.08
C VAL A 176 22.29 0.42 20.30
N ASN A 177 22.93 -0.07 19.23
CA ASN A 177 24.21 -0.79 19.31
C ASN A 177 25.37 0.06 19.88
N LYS A 178 25.23 1.39 19.94
CA LYS A 178 26.21 2.29 20.58
C LYS A 178 26.02 2.43 22.09
N GLY A 179 25.11 1.67 22.70
CA GLY A 179 24.85 1.75 24.14
C GLY A 179 23.62 2.57 24.53
N HIS A 180 22.77 2.94 23.58
CA HIS A 180 21.57 3.74 23.84
C HIS A 180 20.29 2.88 23.87
N ASP A 181 19.31 3.30 24.66
CA ASP A 181 18.00 2.68 24.70
C ASP A 181 16.97 3.52 23.93
N VAL A 182 16.02 2.85 23.28
CA VAL A 182 14.91 3.46 22.53
C VAL A 182 13.62 2.76 22.91
N VAL A 183 12.98 3.25 23.98
CA VAL A 183 11.81 2.59 24.58
C VAL A 183 10.53 3.40 24.41
N THR A 184 10.65 4.73 24.45
CA THR A 184 9.52 5.66 24.34
C THR A 184 9.46 6.34 22.97
N ALA A 185 8.32 6.98 22.67
CA ALA A 185 8.16 7.81 21.48
C ALA A 185 9.19 8.96 21.43
N ARG A 186 9.54 9.53 22.60
CA ARG A 186 10.54 10.58 22.73
C ARG A 186 11.95 10.07 22.46
N ASP A 187 12.28 8.88 22.94
CA ASP A 187 13.58 8.25 22.66
C ASP A 187 13.71 7.95 21.16
N MET A 188 12.64 7.47 20.53
CA MET A 188 12.61 7.21 19.09
C MET A 188 12.83 8.50 18.29
N LYS A 189 12.18 9.61 18.68
CA LYS A 189 12.44 10.93 18.09
C LYS A 189 13.92 11.32 18.24
N GLN A 190 14.46 11.23 19.45
CA GLN A 190 15.84 11.61 19.73
C GLN A 190 16.84 10.76 18.91
N ALA A 191 16.59 9.45 18.80
CA ALA A 191 17.42 8.55 18.02
C ALA A 191 17.41 8.94 16.53
N ILE A 192 16.26 9.30 15.97
CA ILE A 192 16.14 9.75 14.58
C ILE A 192 16.90 11.06 14.36
N GLU A 193 16.67 12.07 15.20
CA GLU A 193 17.33 13.38 15.07
C GLU A 193 18.86 13.28 15.20
N LYS A 194 19.37 12.41 16.08
CA LYS A 194 20.82 12.20 16.26
C LYS A 194 21.47 11.42 15.12
N THR A 195 20.71 10.59 14.40
CA THR A 195 21.26 9.71 13.35
C THR A 195 21.09 10.26 11.93
N SER A 196 20.14 11.19 11.72
CA SER A 196 19.75 11.68 10.39
C SER A 196 20.38 13.02 10.02
N LYS A 197 21.71 13.16 10.14
CA LYS A 197 22.41 14.44 9.90
C LYS A 197 22.28 14.99 8.47
N ASN A 198 22.00 14.13 7.48
CA ASN A 198 22.01 14.48 6.06
C ASN A 198 20.64 14.28 5.38
N VAL A 199 19.56 14.07 6.13
CA VAL A 199 18.23 13.83 5.56
C VAL A 199 17.22 14.78 6.21
N GLN A 200 16.38 15.42 5.40
CA GLN A 200 15.35 16.34 5.89
C GLN A 200 14.16 15.57 6.49
N TYR A 201 14.24 15.28 7.79
CA TYR A 201 13.15 14.69 8.56
C TYR A 201 12.51 15.72 9.49
N ARG A 202 11.18 15.81 9.46
CA ARG A 202 10.38 16.59 10.42
C ARG A 202 9.69 15.63 11.37
N VAL A 203 10.26 15.48 12.56
CA VAL A 203 9.82 14.47 13.55
C VAL A 203 8.97 15.12 14.63
N LYS A 204 7.72 14.66 14.76
CA LYS A 204 6.80 15.11 15.80
C LYS A 204 6.34 13.94 16.66
N VAL A 205 6.41 14.11 17.97
CA VAL A 205 5.75 13.22 18.93
C VAL A 205 4.33 13.72 19.12
N VAL A 206 3.36 12.84 18.93
CA VAL A 206 1.93 13.16 18.94
C VAL A 206 1.28 12.51 20.15
N GLY A 207 0.76 13.33 21.07
CA GLY A 207 -0.20 12.89 22.07
C GLY A 207 -1.60 12.87 21.45
N VAL A 208 -2.43 11.88 21.78
CA VAL A 208 -3.80 11.81 21.29
C VAL A 208 -4.76 12.16 22.41
N GLU A 209 -5.45 13.29 22.25
CA GLU A 209 -6.64 13.61 23.02
C GLU A 209 -7.86 13.06 22.27
N THR A 210 -8.75 12.38 22.98
CA THR A 210 -9.92 11.77 22.36
C THR A 210 -10.99 12.84 22.21
N THR A 211 -11.14 13.40 21.02
CA THR A 211 -12.28 14.27 20.69
C THR A 211 -13.48 13.45 20.24
N GLU A 212 -14.68 13.99 20.44
CA GLU A 212 -15.92 13.35 20.00
C GLU A 212 -15.90 13.10 18.49
N ARG A 213 -16.26 11.88 18.09
CA ARG A 213 -16.29 11.49 16.67
C ARG A 213 -17.44 12.20 15.97
N GLN A 214 -17.10 13.10 15.05
CA GLN A 214 -18.07 13.71 14.17
C GLN A 214 -18.67 12.64 13.25
N LYS A 215 -20.01 12.65 13.08
CA LYS A 215 -20.70 11.69 12.22
C LYS A 215 -20.63 12.17 10.77
N PHE A 216 -20.01 11.37 9.90
CA PHE A 216 -19.96 11.62 8.46
C PHE A 216 -20.98 10.75 7.73
N LYS A 217 -21.63 11.32 6.70
CA LYS A 217 -22.45 10.53 5.77
C LYS A 217 -21.53 9.60 4.97
N PRO A 218 -21.82 8.29 4.88
CA PRO A 218 -21.02 7.38 4.07
C PRO A 218 -21.10 7.75 2.59
N ILE A 219 -19.94 7.82 1.93
CA ILE A 219 -19.86 7.92 0.47
C ILE A 219 -20.22 6.55 -0.11
N PRO A 220 -21.28 6.43 -0.92
CA PRO A 220 -21.67 5.16 -1.54
C PRO A 220 -20.52 4.59 -2.35
N SER A 221 -20.34 3.27 -2.26
CA SER A 221 -19.33 2.54 -3.04
C SER A 221 -17.89 3.05 -2.87
N ILE A 222 -17.57 3.79 -1.79
CA ILE A 222 -16.23 4.36 -1.58
C ILE A 222 -15.09 3.35 -1.77
N SER A 223 -15.30 2.08 -1.42
CA SER A 223 -14.32 1.01 -1.58
C SER A 223 -13.89 0.74 -3.03
N THR A 224 -14.71 1.09 -4.03
CA THR A 224 -14.46 0.81 -5.45
C THR A 224 -13.66 1.90 -6.14
N PHE A 225 -13.58 3.11 -5.60
CA PHE A 225 -12.82 4.21 -6.20
C PHE A 225 -11.34 4.12 -5.85
N ASN A 226 -10.44 4.15 -6.82
CA ASN A 226 -9.00 4.13 -6.53
C ASN A 226 -8.34 5.50 -6.70
N ASN A 227 -8.94 6.40 -7.47
CA ASN A 227 -8.42 7.74 -7.75
C ASN A 227 -9.53 8.74 -7.46
N LEU A 228 -9.23 9.81 -6.74
CA LEU A 228 -10.18 10.89 -6.45
C LEU A 228 -9.61 12.20 -6.92
N LEU A 229 -10.36 12.93 -7.74
CA LEU A 229 -10.06 14.30 -8.08
C LEU A 229 -10.85 15.22 -7.14
N VAL A 230 -10.14 16.15 -6.52
CA VAL A 230 -10.66 17.17 -5.61
C VAL A 230 -10.78 18.45 -6.43
N ASP A 231 -11.77 18.51 -7.33
CA ASP A 231 -12.01 19.73 -8.10
C ASP A 231 -12.70 20.78 -7.20
N CYS A 232 -12.11 21.98 -7.14
CA CYS A 232 -12.68 23.12 -6.43
C CYS A 232 -13.77 23.84 -7.26
N LYS A 233 -14.03 23.41 -8.49
CA LYS A 233 -15.12 23.90 -9.31
C LYS A 233 -16.23 22.85 -9.38
N PHE A 234 -17.09 22.85 -8.38
CA PHE A 234 -18.54 22.67 -8.49
C PHE A 234 -19.07 22.54 -7.06
N GLY A 235 -19.89 23.50 -6.64
CA GLY A 235 -20.81 23.26 -5.55
C GLY A 235 -21.66 22.06 -5.94
N ASP A 236 -21.80 21.12 -5.01
CA ASP A 236 -22.49 19.84 -5.12
C ASP A 236 -21.61 18.65 -5.55
N ILE A 237 -21.48 17.71 -4.61
CA ILE A 237 -20.88 16.40 -4.78
C ILE A 237 -21.68 15.65 -5.85
N MET A 238 -21.16 15.60 -7.06
CA MET A 238 -21.62 14.64 -8.07
C MET A 238 -20.43 13.79 -8.46
N ALA A 239 -20.44 12.54 -7.99
CA ALA A 239 -19.60 11.50 -8.52
C ALA A 239 -19.97 11.29 -9.99
N PHE A 240 -19.07 11.62 -10.92
CA PHE A 240 -19.22 11.27 -12.33
C PHE A 240 -17.97 10.60 -12.89
N GLU A 241 -18.25 9.69 -13.81
CA GLU A 241 -17.40 8.68 -14.40
C GLU A 241 -16.19 9.26 -15.13
N LEU A 242 -15.03 8.60 -14.95
CA LEU A 242 -13.78 8.97 -15.62
C LEU A 242 -13.78 8.43 -17.07
N ILE A 243 -13.72 9.34 -18.03
CA ILE A 243 -13.43 9.08 -19.44
C ILE A 243 -11.91 8.97 -19.61
N ILE A 244 -11.46 7.89 -20.25
CA ILE A 244 -10.07 7.66 -20.67
C ILE A 244 -9.84 8.39 -21.99
N LEU A 245 -8.81 9.24 -22.07
CA LEU A 245 -8.17 9.61 -23.33
C LEU A 245 -6.65 9.52 -23.17
N MET A 246 -6.06 8.55 -23.87
CA MET A 246 -4.62 8.39 -24.08
C MET A 246 -4.18 9.18 -25.32
N SER A 247 -3.03 9.84 -25.26
CA SER A 247 -2.21 10.38 -26.37
C SER A 247 -0.96 11.05 -25.73
N ILE A 248 0.32 10.98 -26.13
CA ILE A 248 1.06 10.58 -27.35
C ILE A 248 2.57 10.42 -26.98
N SER A 249 3.25 9.53 -27.72
CA SER A 249 4.65 9.43 -28.22
C SER A 249 5.96 9.79 -27.45
N MET A 250 6.91 8.87 -27.67
CA MET A 250 8.39 8.89 -27.86
C MET A 250 9.39 9.30 -26.76
N PRO A 251 10.50 8.53 -26.59
CA PRO A 251 11.55 8.78 -25.61
C PRO A 251 12.69 9.68 -26.12
N PHE A 252 13.17 10.58 -25.25
CA PHE A 252 14.45 11.28 -25.43
C PHE A 252 15.62 10.45 -24.89
N PHE A 253 16.67 10.32 -25.70
CA PHE A 253 17.98 9.80 -25.30
C PHE A 253 18.77 10.86 -24.53
N CYS A 254 19.45 10.47 -23.45
CA CYS A 254 20.60 11.23 -22.94
C CYS A 254 21.79 10.30 -22.64
N LYS A 255 22.98 10.72 -23.08
CA LYS A 255 24.25 9.97 -23.06
C LYS A 255 24.90 10.00 -21.67
N PRO A 256 25.75 9.01 -21.33
CA PRO A 256 26.43 8.97 -20.03
C PRO A 256 27.65 9.90 -20.02
N ARG A 257 27.93 10.53 -18.87
CA ARG A 257 29.24 11.13 -18.58
C ARG A 257 29.84 10.54 -17.31
N THR A 258 31.15 10.39 -17.42
CA THR A 258 32.18 9.64 -16.68
C THR A 258 32.31 9.84 -15.16
N LYS A 259 32.56 8.70 -14.49
CA LYS A 259 33.34 8.41 -13.27
C LYS A 259 33.77 9.58 -12.36
N LEU A 260 33.37 9.53 -11.08
CA LEU A 260 34.24 9.87 -9.95
C LEU A 260 33.82 9.15 -8.64
N GLU A 261 34.83 8.50 -8.05
CA GLU A 261 35.13 8.16 -6.63
C GLU A 261 34.12 7.51 -5.66
N GLU A 262 34.64 6.48 -4.98
CA GLU A 262 33.99 5.52 -4.10
C GLU A 262 33.58 6.08 -2.73
N GLN A 263 32.50 6.86 -2.62
CA GLN A 263 31.83 7.05 -1.31
C GLN A 263 30.30 7.11 -1.48
N ASN A 264 29.62 6.12 -0.87
CA ASN A 264 28.15 5.96 -0.79
C ASN A 264 27.40 5.85 -2.12
N ILE A 265 27.63 4.75 -2.84
CA ILE A 265 26.85 4.41 -4.04
C ILE A 265 25.49 3.81 -3.63
N PHE A 266 24.40 4.45 -4.03
CA PHE A 266 23.04 3.90 -3.96
C PHE A 266 22.71 3.16 -5.25
N THR A 267 22.09 1.98 -5.15
CA THR A 267 21.67 1.17 -6.31
C THR A 267 20.16 1.18 -6.46
N CYS A 268 19.67 1.12 -7.69
CA CYS A 268 18.25 0.93 -7.97
C CYS A 268 17.77 -0.42 -7.41
N THR A 269 16.61 -0.45 -6.74
CA THR A 269 16.03 -1.67 -6.18
C THR A 269 15.23 -2.49 -7.19
N HIS A 270 15.09 -2.00 -8.42
CA HIS A 270 14.40 -2.71 -9.49
C HIS A 270 15.32 -3.82 -10.04
N GLU A 271 14.82 -5.06 -10.06
CA GLU A 271 15.60 -6.24 -10.45
C GLU A 271 16.15 -6.09 -11.88
N GLY A 272 17.47 -6.28 -12.04
CA GLY A 272 18.18 -6.12 -13.32
C GLY A 272 18.61 -4.69 -13.69
N CYS A 273 18.29 -3.68 -12.87
CA CYS A 273 18.68 -2.29 -13.12
C CYS A 273 20.13 -2.01 -12.70
N VAL A 274 20.93 -1.43 -13.60
CA VAL A 274 22.37 -1.11 -13.35
C VAL A 274 22.64 0.35 -13.00
N LYS A 275 21.60 1.16 -12.78
CA LYS A 275 21.78 2.56 -12.38
C LYS A 275 22.32 2.66 -10.95
N THR A 276 23.30 3.54 -10.78
CA THR A 276 23.99 3.85 -9.52
C THR A 276 23.97 5.35 -9.29
N PHE A 277 23.83 5.77 -8.04
CA PHE A 277 23.62 7.18 -7.65
C PHE A 277 24.52 7.54 -6.47
N CYS A 278 24.92 8.81 -6.39
CA CYS A 278 25.78 9.29 -5.32
C CYS A 278 24.97 9.88 -4.15
N ARG A 279 23.70 10.24 -4.38
CA ARG A 279 22.79 10.80 -3.38
C ARG A 279 21.44 10.09 -3.36
N ALA A 280 20.77 10.08 -2.21
CA ALA A 280 19.43 9.50 -2.09
C ALA A 280 18.38 10.24 -2.94
N GLU A 281 18.53 11.56 -3.08
CA GLU A 281 17.66 12.42 -3.93
C GLU A 281 17.75 12.03 -5.41
N GLU A 282 18.95 11.68 -5.87
CA GLU A 282 19.21 11.21 -7.24
C GLU A 282 18.64 9.82 -7.50
N LEU A 283 18.52 8.98 -6.47
CA LEU A 283 17.90 7.65 -6.54
C LEU A 283 16.36 7.74 -6.60
N ASP A 284 15.77 8.72 -5.91
CA ASP A 284 14.31 8.85 -5.82
C ASP A 284 13.68 9.20 -7.16
N GLN A 285 14.30 10.07 -7.96
CA GLN A 285 13.79 10.43 -9.29
C GLN A 285 13.56 9.20 -10.20
N PRO A 286 14.55 8.34 -10.51
CA PRO A 286 14.33 7.16 -11.35
C PRO A 286 13.42 6.10 -10.71
N LEU A 287 13.39 5.98 -9.38
CA LEU A 287 12.48 5.05 -8.71
C LEU A 287 11.02 5.51 -8.68
N LEU A 288 10.77 6.82 -8.75
CA LEU A 288 9.41 7.40 -8.78
C LEU A 288 8.90 7.62 -10.20
N VAL A 289 9.81 7.91 -11.14
CA VAL A 289 9.52 8.20 -12.55
C VAL A 289 9.53 6.93 -13.41
N GLY A 290 10.07 5.81 -12.88
CA GLY A 290 10.17 4.54 -13.59
C GLY A 290 11.33 4.48 -14.60
N ASP A 291 12.34 5.31 -14.44
CA ASP A 291 13.49 5.38 -15.35
C ASP A 291 14.59 4.39 -14.92
N CYS A 292 14.34 3.09 -15.14
CA CYS A 292 15.30 2.02 -14.88
C CYS A 292 16.11 1.67 -16.14
N HIS A 293 17.41 1.40 -15.99
CA HIS A 293 18.25 0.89 -17.08
C HIS A 293 18.58 -0.57 -16.83
N LEU A 294 17.84 -1.46 -17.48
CA LEU A 294 18.03 -2.91 -17.38
C LEU A 294 19.22 -3.35 -18.24
N LYS A 295 20.15 -4.11 -17.65
CA LYS A 295 21.24 -4.75 -18.40
C LYS A 295 21.23 -6.23 -18.12
N LEU A 296 21.27 -7.05 -19.18
CA LEU A 296 21.42 -8.50 -19.06
C LEU A 296 22.73 -8.80 -18.31
N GLU A 297 22.62 -9.44 -17.14
CA GLU A 297 23.73 -9.58 -16.19
C GLU A 297 24.76 -10.64 -16.63
N LYS A 298 24.32 -11.66 -17.38
CA LYS A 298 25.11 -12.66 -18.13
C LYS A 298 24.15 -13.58 -18.90
N GLU A 299 24.44 -13.90 -20.16
CA GLU A 299 23.79 -15.05 -20.82
C GLU A 299 24.37 -16.32 -20.19
N ARG A 300 23.51 -17.12 -19.53
CA ARG A 300 23.94 -18.43 -19.03
C ARG A 300 24.00 -19.40 -20.20
N SER A 301 24.82 -20.45 -20.07
CA SER A 301 24.85 -21.56 -21.04
C SER A 301 23.45 -22.12 -21.30
N ASN A 302 22.58 -22.12 -20.29
CA ASN A 302 21.17 -22.50 -20.42
C ASN A 302 20.37 -21.55 -21.30
N ASP A 303 20.61 -20.24 -21.26
CA ASP A 303 19.93 -19.28 -22.15
C ASP A 303 20.36 -19.50 -23.60
N PHE A 304 21.64 -19.79 -23.83
CA PHE A 304 22.16 -20.16 -25.14
C PHE A 304 21.58 -21.50 -25.64
N VAL A 305 21.43 -22.49 -24.74
CA VAL A 305 20.78 -23.78 -25.04
C VAL A 305 19.30 -23.57 -25.35
N ILE A 306 18.57 -22.75 -24.59
CA ILE A 306 17.17 -22.41 -24.84
C ILE A 306 17.01 -21.70 -26.19
N GLN A 307 17.88 -20.75 -26.51
CA GLN A 307 17.87 -20.06 -27.81
C GLN A 307 18.25 -20.98 -28.98
N LYS A 308 19.25 -21.86 -28.82
CA LYS A 308 19.60 -22.87 -29.83
C LYS A 308 18.48 -23.88 -30.02
N TYR A 309 17.87 -24.34 -28.94
CA TYR A 309 16.77 -25.29 -28.97
C TYR A 309 15.53 -24.66 -29.63
N ALA A 310 15.22 -23.39 -29.33
CA ALA A 310 14.17 -22.63 -30.03
C ALA A 310 14.44 -22.52 -31.54
N LYS A 311 15.70 -22.31 -31.96
CA LYS A 311 16.09 -22.27 -33.38
C LYS A 311 16.05 -23.64 -34.07
N ILE A 312 16.36 -24.72 -33.36
CA ILE A 312 16.26 -26.09 -33.86
C ILE A 312 14.79 -26.49 -34.03
N LEU A 313 13.93 -26.19 -33.04
CA LEU A 313 12.49 -26.41 -33.12
C LEU A 313 11.83 -25.65 -34.29
N GLN A 314 12.30 -24.45 -34.61
CA GLN A 314 11.80 -23.66 -35.75
C GLN A 314 12.30 -24.17 -37.12
N LYS A 315 13.39 -24.95 -37.18
CA LYS A 315 13.98 -25.45 -38.43
C LYS A 315 13.58 -26.88 -38.78
N GLU A 316 13.35 -27.75 -37.80
CA GLU A 316 13.15 -29.19 -38.06
C GLU A 316 11.69 -29.64 -38.09
N ASN A 317 10.73 -28.81 -37.67
CA ASN A 317 9.31 -29.11 -37.89
C ASN A 317 8.42 -27.86 -37.71
N PRO A 318 8.08 -27.13 -38.79
CA PRO A 318 7.27 -25.92 -38.70
C PRO A 318 5.89 -26.15 -38.08
N GLU A 319 5.35 -27.37 -38.18
CA GLU A 319 3.96 -27.67 -37.83
C GLU A 319 3.76 -28.33 -36.45
N HIS A 320 4.82 -28.84 -35.81
CA HIS A 320 4.66 -29.64 -34.57
C HIS A 320 5.13 -28.96 -33.28
N TYR A 321 5.92 -27.89 -33.36
CA TYR A 321 6.33 -27.12 -32.18
C TYR A 321 6.31 -25.62 -32.44
N THR A 322 5.24 -25.14 -33.09
CA THR A 322 4.78 -23.79 -32.83
C THR A 322 4.43 -23.73 -31.33
N LEU A 323 5.39 -23.30 -30.50
CA LEU A 323 5.06 -22.40 -29.39
C LEU A 323 4.62 -21.08 -30.03
N SER A 324 3.49 -21.18 -30.74
CA SER A 324 2.48 -20.18 -30.59
C SER A 324 2.37 -20.02 -29.08
N CYS A 325 2.72 -18.83 -28.59
CA CYS A 325 1.76 -18.16 -27.74
C CYS A 325 0.38 -18.68 -28.16
N ILE A 326 -0.25 -19.52 -27.35
CA ILE A 326 -1.66 -19.86 -27.56
C ILE A 326 -2.44 -18.57 -27.22
N SER A 327 -2.21 -17.49 -27.97
CA SER A 327 -3.15 -16.99 -28.95
C SER A 327 -3.33 -18.05 -30.05
N LYS A 328 -3.97 -19.20 -29.79
CA LYS A 328 -5.37 -19.25 -30.23
C LYS A 328 -6.00 -17.89 -29.98
N GLU A 329 -6.07 -17.09 -31.04
CA GLU A 329 -7.27 -16.31 -31.26
C GLU A 329 -8.42 -17.28 -30.94
N ARG A 330 -8.93 -17.18 -29.72
CA ARG A 330 -10.32 -17.53 -29.51
C ARG A 330 -11.01 -16.54 -30.42
N THR A 331 -11.43 -17.01 -31.58
CA THR A 331 -12.56 -16.46 -32.34
C THR A 331 -13.85 -16.70 -31.56
N GLY A 332 -13.82 -16.47 -30.25
CA GLY A 332 -14.94 -16.02 -29.49
C GLY A 332 -14.54 -14.62 -29.09
N ASP A 333 -15.31 -13.65 -29.54
CA ASP A 333 -15.34 -12.29 -29.01
C ASP A 333 -15.49 -12.36 -27.48
N ASN A 334 -14.41 -12.66 -26.76
CA ASN A 334 -14.30 -12.32 -25.36
C ASN A 334 -13.93 -10.84 -25.34
N ILE A 335 -14.85 -10.02 -25.86
CA ILE A 335 -14.94 -8.61 -25.56
C ILE A 335 -15.07 -8.59 -24.04
N LEU A 336 -13.93 -8.36 -23.38
CA LEU A 336 -13.92 -8.16 -21.94
C LEU A 336 -14.75 -6.91 -21.71
N GLU A 337 -15.93 -7.08 -21.12
CA GLU A 337 -16.85 -5.98 -20.90
C GLU A 337 -16.12 -4.85 -20.16
N LYS A 338 -16.38 -3.61 -20.60
CA LYS A 338 -15.82 -2.43 -19.95
C LYS A 338 -16.16 -2.50 -18.46
N GLY A 339 -15.12 -2.49 -17.62
CA GLY A 339 -15.27 -2.59 -16.17
C GLY A 339 -14.87 -3.93 -15.55
N TRP A 340 -14.53 -4.97 -16.33
CA TRP A 340 -14.08 -6.27 -15.81
C TRP A 340 -12.90 -6.18 -14.82
N GLY A 341 -12.04 -5.16 -15.00
CA GLY A 341 -10.86 -4.92 -14.17
C GLY A 341 -11.15 -4.10 -12.90
N LEU A 342 -12.36 -3.57 -12.73
CA LEU A 342 -12.72 -2.73 -11.59
C LEU A 342 -12.92 -3.57 -10.31
N LYS A 343 -12.74 -2.92 -9.16
CA LYS A 343 -13.10 -3.55 -7.88
C LYS A 343 -14.60 -3.64 -7.79
N GLU A 344 -15.12 -4.86 -7.69
CA GLU A 344 -16.49 -5.06 -7.26
C GLU A 344 -16.65 -4.62 -5.81
N GLY A 345 -17.79 -4.01 -5.49
CA GLY A 345 -18.14 -3.71 -4.10
C GLY A 345 -18.14 -5.00 -3.29
N ARG A 346 -17.45 -5.01 -2.13
CA ARG A 346 -17.54 -6.15 -1.22
C ARG A 346 -19.01 -6.36 -0.85
N LYS A 347 -19.58 -7.50 -1.24
CA LYS A 347 -20.90 -7.92 -0.75
C LYS A 347 -20.81 -8.04 0.77
N CYS A 348 -21.38 -7.08 1.48
CA CYS A 348 -21.52 -7.16 2.93
C CYS A 348 -22.69 -8.08 3.25
N ALA A 349 -22.52 -9.38 2.96
CA ALA A 349 -23.49 -10.38 3.36
C ALA A 349 -23.51 -10.41 4.90
N ARG A 350 -24.61 -9.95 5.49
CA ARG A 350 -24.84 -10.12 6.92
C ARG A 350 -24.95 -11.61 7.19
N PHE A 351 -24.34 -12.08 8.27
CA PHE A 351 -24.56 -13.45 8.71
C PHE A 351 -26.06 -13.70 8.85
N SER A 352 -26.53 -14.77 8.22
CA SER A 352 -27.88 -15.29 8.38
C SER A 352 -28.15 -15.65 9.83
N LYS A 353 -29.43 -15.72 10.22
CA LYS A 353 -29.80 -16.11 11.58
C LYS A 353 -29.23 -17.49 11.95
N LYS A 354 -29.26 -18.43 11.01
CA LYS A 354 -28.71 -19.79 11.18
C LYS A 354 -27.20 -19.76 11.42
N GLN A 355 -26.44 -19.01 10.60
CA GLN A 355 -24.99 -18.85 10.78
C GLN A 355 -24.65 -18.22 12.14
N LYS A 356 -25.37 -17.15 12.53
CA LYS A 356 -25.14 -16.50 13.82
C LYS A 356 -25.39 -17.44 14.99
N SER A 357 -26.52 -18.14 14.99
CA SER A 357 -26.87 -19.08 16.06
C SER A 357 -25.80 -20.16 16.23
N TYR A 358 -25.28 -20.70 15.13
CA TYR A 358 -24.22 -21.71 15.18
C TYR A 358 -22.91 -21.14 15.73
N LEU A 359 -22.47 -19.98 15.23
CA LEU A 359 -21.24 -19.33 15.67
C LEU A 359 -21.33 -18.85 17.13
N GLU A 360 -22.48 -18.36 17.59
CA GLU A 360 -22.72 -18.00 18.99
C GLU A 360 -22.62 -19.23 19.89
N ASN A 361 -23.17 -20.37 19.48
CA ASN A 361 -23.04 -21.62 20.24
C ASN A 361 -21.57 -22.05 20.35
N LYS A 362 -20.83 -22.06 19.24
CA LYS A 362 -19.38 -22.36 19.24
C LYS A 362 -18.58 -21.40 20.12
N PHE A 363 -18.90 -20.12 20.06
CA PHE A 363 -18.27 -19.12 20.93
C PHE A 363 -18.54 -19.41 22.42
N ASN A 364 -19.78 -19.73 22.77
CA ASN A 364 -20.16 -20.07 24.15
C ASN A 364 -19.54 -21.38 24.64
N ILE A 365 -19.38 -22.37 23.77
CA ILE A 365 -18.64 -23.60 24.08
C ILE A 365 -17.18 -23.26 24.41
N GLY A 366 -16.54 -22.39 23.62
CA GLY A 366 -15.18 -21.91 23.88
C GLY A 366 -15.05 -21.12 25.18
N LEU A 367 -16.07 -20.35 25.56
CA LEU A 367 -16.12 -19.65 26.86
C LEU A 367 -16.22 -20.64 28.03
N LYS A 368 -17.08 -21.66 27.92
CA LYS A 368 -17.27 -22.67 28.97
C LYS A 368 -16.08 -23.60 29.12
N SER A 369 -15.41 -23.95 28.02
CA SER A 369 -14.24 -24.84 28.02
C SER A 369 -12.93 -24.12 28.37
N GLY A 370 -12.93 -22.77 28.35
CA GLY A 370 -11.72 -21.96 28.51
C GLY A 370 -10.77 -22.01 27.30
N ARG A 371 -11.10 -22.76 26.24
CA ARG A 371 -10.30 -22.88 25.02
C ARG A 371 -11.02 -22.20 23.86
N LYS A 372 -10.38 -21.18 23.29
CA LYS A 372 -10.91 -20.48 22.12
C LYS A 372 -11.01 -21.42 20.92
N GLU A 373 -12.19 -21.46 20.31
CA GLU A 373 -12.42 -22.18 19.06
C GLU A 373 -11.59 -21.59 17.92
N ASP A 374 -10.94 -22.46 17.15
CA ASP A 374 -10.13 -22.07 16.01
C ASP A 374 -11.03 -21.74 14.79
N PRO A 375 -10.92 -20.53 14.21
CA PRO A 375 -11.79 -20.12 13.09
C PRO A 375 -11.66 -20.98 11.82
N VAL A 376 -10.51 -21.62 11.59
CA VAL A 376 -10.34 -22.51 10.43
C VAL A 376 -11.12 -23.80 10.68
N SER A 377 -10.91 -24.41 11.85
CA SER A 377 -11.65 -25.61 12.27
C SER A 377 -13.17 -25.40 12.23
N VAL A 378 -13.67 -24.27 12.74
CA VAL A 378 -15.12 -23.95 12.69
C VAL A 378 -15.61 -23.77 11.24
N SER A 379 -14.79 -23.21 10.33
CA SER A 379 -15.16 -23.10 8.90
C SER A 379 -15.24 -24.47 8.23
N GLU A 380 -14.36 -25.39 8.58
CA GLU A 380 -14.35 -26.78 8.09
C GLU A 380 -15.53 -27.58 8.64
N GLU A 381 -15.87 -27.37 9.91
CA GLU A 381 -17.03 -28.00 10.53
C GLU A 381 -18.33 -27.52 9.88
N MET A 382 -18.48 -26.21 9.62
CA MET A 382 -19.63 -25.67 8.91
C MET A 382 -19.77 -26.25 7.49
N ARG A 383 -18.66 -26.60 6.81
CA ARG A 383 -18.68 -27.25 5.48
C ARG A 383 -19.22 -28.68 5.50
N SER A 384 -19.03 -29.38 6.61
CA SER A 384 -19.36 -30.80 6.76
C SER A 384 -20.63 -31.04 7.58
N LEU A 385 -21.23 -29.99 8.13
CA LEU A 385 -22.43 -30.08 8.96
C LEU A 385 -23.66 -30.52 8.16
N LYS A 386 -24.28 -31.62 8.60
CA LYS A 386 -25.50 -32.20 8.02
C LYS A 386 -26.64 -32.22 9.04
N THR A 387 -27.88 -32.16 8.55
CA THR A 387 -29.10 -32.40 9.33
C THR A 387 -29.30 -33.91 9.55
N GLU A 388 -30.29 -34.26 10.36
CA GLU A 388 -30.69 -35.66 10.60
C GLU A 388 -31.12 -36.37 9.30
N ASP A 389 -31.66 -35.61 8.34
CA ASP A 389 -32.04 -36.08 6.99
C ASP A 389 -30.86 -36.16 6.00
N GLU A 390 -29.61 -36.13 6.47
CA GLU A 390 -28.36 -36.08 5.70
C GLU A 390 -28.17 -34.88 4.75
N GLU A 391 -29.06 -33.89 4.79
CA GLU A 391 -28.93 -32.67 4.00
C GLU A 391 -27.90 -31.71 4.61
N ARG A 392 -27.23 -30.92 3.78
CA ARG A 392 -26.26 -29.92 4.27
C ARG A 392 -26.98 -28.80 5.00
N VAL A 393 -26.53 -28.47 6.21
CA VAL A 393 -27.11 -27.37 7.02
C VAL A 393 -26.87 -26.00 6.37
N PHE A 394 -25.73 -25.85 5.69
CA PHE A 394 -25.34 -24.63 4.98
C PHE A 394 -25.08 -24.94 3.51
N ALA A 395 -25.67 -24.15 2.61
CA ALA A 395 -25.32 -24.18 1.20
C ALA A 395 -23.88 -23.67 1.01
N TYR A 396 -23.23 -24.04 -0.08
CA TYR A 396 -21.81 -23.71 -0.28
C TYR A 396 -21.59 -22.19 -0.36
N GLU A 397 -22.55 -21.48 -0.93
CA GLU A 397 -22.60 -20.04 -1.09
C GLU A 397 -22.85 -19.31 0.24
N GLU A 398 -23.40 -20.02 1.23
CA GLU A 398 -23.66 -19.54 2.58
C GLU A 398 -22.52 -19.85 3.55
N LEU A 399 -21.39 -20.40 3.12
CA LEU A 399 -20.31 -20.75 4.05
C LEU A 399 -19.42 -19.54 4.35
N PRO A 400 -19.29 -19.13 5.63
CA PRO A 400 -18.38 -18.05 5.96
C PRO A 400 -16.92 -18.51 5.93
N THR A 401 -16.03 -17.59 5.54
CA THR A 401 -14.59 -17.83 5.57
C THR A 401 -14.06 -17.79 7.00
N ALA A 402 -12.93 -18.47 7.26
CA ALA A 402 -12.26 -18.43 8.56
C ALA A 402 -12.00 -16.99 9.05
N GLN A 403 -11.69 -16.06 8.14
CA GLN A 403 -11.49 -14.65 8.46
C GLN A 403 -12.79 -13.95 8.91
N GLN A 404 -13.93 -14.29 8.29
CA GLN A 404 -15.24 -13.79 8.70
C GLN A 404 -15.63 -14.31 10.09
N ILE A 405 -15.37 -15.60 10.36
CA ILE A 405 -15.60 -16.24 11.67
C ILE A 405 -14.71 -15.61 12.74
N ALA A 406 -13.41 -15.44 12.47
CA ALA A 406 -12.48 -14.77 13.38
C ALA A 406 -12.94 -13.35 13.72
N GLY A 407 -13.41 -12.60 12.72
CA GLY A 407 -13.99 -11.28 12.90
C GLY A 407 -15.29 -11.31 13.72
N PHE A 408 -16.12 -12.35 13.59
CA PHE A 408 -17.32 -12.54 14.40
C PHE A 408 -16.98 -12.77 15.88
N PHE A 409 -16.08 -13.72 16.18
CA PHE A 409 -15.63 -13.98 17.55
C PHE A 409 -14.95 -12.77 18.18
N SER A 410 -14.11 -12.04 17.43
CA SER A 410 -13.49 -10.81 17.93
C SER A 410 -14.51 -9.75 18.33
N ARG A 411 -15.63 -9.62 17.60
CA ARG A 411 -16.72 -8.70 17.96
C ARG A 411 -17.52 -9.18 19.16
N MET A 412 -17.71 -10.49 19.31
CA MET A 412 -18.36 -11.07 20.49
C MET A 412 -17.54 -10.82 21.75
N CYS A 413 -16.22 -11.03 21.71
CA CYS A 413 -15.30 -10.74 22.83
C CYS A 413 -15.29 -9.26 23.27
N LYS A 414 -15.67 -8.32 22.39
CA LYS A 414 -15.75 -6.90 22.74
C LYS A 414 -17.08 -6.51 23.39
N LYS A 415 -18.09 -7.39 23.31
CA LYS A 415 -19.43 -7.18 23.85
C LYS A 415 -19.68 -7.94 25.16
N SER A 416 -19.02 -9.08 25.33
CA SER A 416 -18.84 -9.78 26.61
C SER A 416 -17.90 -8.99 27.50
#